data_AF-A0A7Y2CAY9-F1
#
_entry.id   AF-A0A7Y2CAY9-F1
#
_cell.length_a   1.000
_cell.length_b   1.000
_cell.length_c   1.000
_cell.angle_alpha   90.00
_cell.angle_beta   90.00
_cell.angle_gamma   90.00
#
_symmetry.space_group_name_H-M   'P 1'
#
loop_
_entity.id
_entity.type
_entity.pdbx_description
1 polymer ?
#
loop_
_entity_poly.entity_id
_entity_poly.type
_entity_poly.pdbx_seq_one_letter_code
_entity_poly.pdbx_strand_id
1 'polypeptide(L)'
;MKSLSLLAAALLFLGMALTQDGTKNAKLEPTYIGSQACIGCHTGRNPAVVSEYQTSGHPYKLNAVVGGVAPTYPVNTTTGPVLPPGTSWDDFAYVIGGYGWKARFVKPDGRIYTVGDSAQYNLPSLGSSASLGRDESWAAYHKGEDKKYDFACFQCHTTGPSAEGSWNSVPGDALGTFSEPGIRCEGCHGPGSDHQAGAFMDPPVLPPNTGDYLKITRCGECHQRGGATNAIPVSGGYIRHHEQVNEMRASAHGDGVGPELTCASCHNTHVTVRYPDATAPGQTGISTECQTCHPTQSVNLNGMDKPINCIDCHMPRASKSAVGAQVGNGWIGDIRTHIMGINTGAFTKDEAMFTVDGGSVALDGGGLGAVTMDFACLQCHTDKDVQWAANYAMATHSGGFVTGVDDASEVPATFALEQNYPNPFNPSTTIRYAVPEAANVSIRVFDATGRLVGTLVQNMMPAGNHSVTMDASGLSSGMYFYELNAGDVTQTKAMILSK
;
A
#
# COMPACT_ATOMS: atom_id res chain seq x y z
N MET A 1 -69.54 -73.29 -10.23
CA MET A 1 -70.26 -72.89 -8.99
C MET A 1 -69.24 -72.77 -7.87
N LYS A 2 -69.34 -71.72 -7.03
CA LYS A 2 -68.52 -71.46 -5.82
C LYS A 2 -67.02 -71.19 -6.06
N SER A 3 -66.30 -70.33 -5.33
CA SER A 3 -66.61 -69.07 -4.61
C SER A 3 -65.29 -68.54 -4.00
N LEU A 4 -65.12 -67.20 -3.93
CA LEU A 4 -64.39 -66.37 -2.94
C LEU A 4 -63.23 -67.00 -2.10
N SER A 5 -62.11 -66.32 -1.78
CA SER A 5 -61.93 -64.87 -1.51
C SER A 5 -60.47 -64.48 -1.21
N LEU A 6 -60.10 -63.21 -1.52
CA LEU A 6 -59.10 -62.33 -0.84
C LEU A 6 -57.62 -62.85 -0.77
N LEU A 7 -56.54 -62.07 -0.79
CA LEU A 7 -56.20 -60.64 -1.01
C LEU A 7 -54.78 -60.66 -1.66
N ALA A 8 -54.15 -59.64 -2.24
CA ALA A 8 -54.40 -58.20 -2.33
C ALA A 8 -53.86 -57.64 -3.68
N ALA A 9 -53.76 -56.31 -3.81
CA ALA A 9 -53.12 -55.64 -4.95
C ALA A 9 -52.27 -54.44 -4.50
N ALA A 10 -51.11 -54.24 -5.14
CA ALA A 10 -50.30 -53.03 -4.99
C ALA A 10 -50.17 -52.36 -6.37
N LEU A 11 -50.72 -51.16 -6.53
CA LEU A 11 -50.61 -50.39 -7.76
C LEU A 11 -49.30 -49.58 -7.78
N LEU A 12 -48.46 -49.84 -8.79
CA LEU A 12 -47.44 -48.91 -9.25
C LEU A 12 -48.07 -47.99 -10.30
N PHE A 13 -48.25 -46.71 -9.95
CA PHE A 13 -48.70 -45.70 -10.91
C PHE A 13 -47.51 -45.23 -11.77
N LEU A 14 -47.64 -45.40 -13.08
CA LEU A 14 -46.68 -44.92 -14.07
C LEU A 14 -46.99 -43.45 -14.41
N GLY A 15 -46.21 -42.52 -13.85
CA GLY A 15 -46.33 -41.09 -14.14
C GLY A 15 -45.45 -40.67 -15.31
N MET A 16 -46.05 -40.11 -16.37
CA MET A 16 -45.30 -39.49 -17.48
C MET A 16 -44.57 -38.24 -16.98
N ALA A 17 -43.24 -38.30 -16.89
CA ALA A 17 -42.40 -37.12 -16.73
C ALA A 17 -42.08 -36.53 -18.11
N LEU A 18 -42.75 -35.42 -18.46
CA LEU A 18 -42.29 -34.55 -19.53
C LEU A 18 -40.96 -33.93 -19.09
N THR A 19 -39.85 -34.36 -19.68
CA THR A 19 -38.56 -33.68 -19.53
C THR A 19 -38.66 -32.35 -20.27
N GLN A 20 -38.88 -31.26 -19.53
CA GLN A 20 -38.58 -29.93 -20.04
C GLN A 20 -37.09 -29.88 -20.35
N ASP A 21 -36.77 -29.74 -21.64
CA ASP A 21 -35.40 -29.62 -22.10
C ASP A 21 -34.86 -28.27 -21.64
N GLY A 22 -34.11 -28.32 -20.54
CA GLY A 22 -33.67 -27.15 -19.81
C GLY A 22 -32.51 -26.47 -20.52
N THR A 23 -32.79 -25.77 -21.63
CA THR A 23 -31.91 -24.76 -22.20
C THR A 23 -31.76 -23.60 -21.21
N LYS A 24 -30.93 -23.82 -20.19
CA LYS A 24 -30.30 -22.72 -19.47
C LYS A 24 -29.56 -21.91 -20.52
N ASN A 25 -30.08 -20.73 -20.84
CA ASN A 25 -29.32 -19.72 -21.59
C ASN A 25 -27.99 -19.56 -20.86
N ALA A 26 -26.91 -20.06 -21.47
CA ALA A 26 -25.57 -19.78 -21.01
C ALA A 26 -25.40 -18.27 -21.18
N LYS A 27 -25.46 -17.54 -20.06
CA LYS A 27 -25.18 -16.11 -20.06
C LYS A 27 -23.74 -15.98 -20.55
N LEU A 28 -23.53 -15.26 -21.65
CA LEU A 28 -22.19 -15.01 -22.17
C LEU A 28 -21.40 -14.26 -21.10
N GLU A 29 -20.12 -14.60 -20.95
CA GLU A 29 -19.24 -13.89 -20.03
C GLU A 29 -19.12 -12.41 -20.45
N PRO A 30 -19.20 -11.44 -19.51
CA PRO A 30 -19.13 -10.02 -19.84
C PRO A 30 -17.83 -9.64 -20.56
N THR A 31 -17.94 -8.81 -21.58
CA THR A 31 -16.80 -8.35 -22.40
C THR A 31 -16.43 -6.89 -22.11
N TYR A 32 -15.16 -6.58 -22.34
CA TYR A 32 -14.63 -5.22 -22.25
C TYR A 32 -15.12 -4.40 -23.45
N ILE A 33 -15.81 -3.30 -23.20
CA ILE A 33 -16.39 -2.42 -24.23
C ILE A 33 -15.54 -1.19 -24.52
N GLY A 34 -14.45 -1.00 -23.77
CA GLY A 34 -13.49 0.09 -23.91
C GLY A 34 -13.96 1.38 -23.23
N SER A 35 -13.02 2.11 -22.65
CA SER A 35 -13.32 3.24 -21.78
C SER A 35 -13.97 4.43 -22.49
N GLN A 36 -13.91 4.51 -23.82
CA GLN A 36 -14.67 5.50 -24.59
C GLN A 36 -16.18 5.28 -24.48
N ALA A 37 -16.65 4.03 -24.42
CA ALA A 37 -18.06 3.72 -24.18
C ALA A 37 -18.50 4.17 -22.77
N CYS A 38 -17.66 3.93 -21.76
CA CYS A 38 -17.87 4.40 -20.40
C CYS A 38 -17.96 5.94 -20.36
N ILE A 39 -16.98 6.64 -20.95
CA ILE A 39 -16.90 8.11 -20.98
C ILE A 39 -18.14 8.73 -21.64
N GLY A 40 -18.61 8.16 -22.76
CA GLY A 40 -19.79 8.66 -23.48
C GLY A 40 -21.05 8.73 -22.62
N CYS A 41 -21.25 7.77 -21.71
CA CYS A 41 -22.38 7.77 -20.77
C CYS A 41 -22.08 8.53 -19.46
N HIS A 42 -20.91 8.31 -18.85
CA HIS A 42 -20.61 8.80 -17.51
C HIS A 42 -20.36 10.32 -17.44
N THR A 43 -19.94 10.95 -18.54
CA THR A 43 -19.80 12.43 -18.62
C THR A 43 -21.14 13.14 -18.36
N GLY A 44 -22.28 12.52 -18.68
CA GLY A 44 -23.61 13.07 -18.38
C GLY A 44 -23.98 13.03 -16.88
N ARG A 45 -23.31 12.20 -16.07
CA ARG A 45 -23.56 12.04 -14.62
C ARG A 45 -22.52 12.77 -13.76
N ASN A 46 -21.26 12.72 -14.16
CA ASN A 46 -20.20 13.56 -13.62
C ASN A 46 -19.44 14.17 -14.80
N PRO A 47 -19.71 15.44 -15.18
CA PRO A 47 -19.01 16.13 -16.27
C PRO A 47 -17.49 16.21 -16.10
N ALA A 48 -17.00 16.09 -14.87
CA ALA A 48 -15.59 16.15 -14.54
C ALA A 48 -14.91 14.77 -14.48
N VAL A 49 -15.63 13.64 -14.59
CA VAL A 49 -15.04 12.30 -14.43
C VAL A 49 -13.84 12.06 -15.36
N VAL A 50 -13.89 12.63 -16.57
CA VAL A 50 -12.82 12.55 -17.55
C VAL A 50 -11.60 13.37 -17.13
N SER A 51 -11.79 14.63 -16.73
CA SER A 51 -10.68 15.51 -16.33
C SER A 51 -10.06 15.10 -15.00
N GLU A 52 -10.86 14.61 -14.05
CA GLU A 52 -10.39 13.97 -12.81
C GLU A 52 -9.43 12.82 -13.17
N TYR A 53 -9.98 11.81 -13.83
CA TYR A 53 -9.30 10.56 -14.12
C TYR A 53 -8.06 10.73 -15.04
N GLN A 54 -8.12 11.62 -16.03
CA GLN A 54 -6.98 11.94 -16.91
C GLN A 54 -5.83 12.64 -16.17
N THR A 55 -6.02 13.22 -14.99
CA THR A 55 -4.89 13.74 -14.20
C THR A 55 -4.21 12.65 -13.37
N SER A 56 -4.77 11.44 -13.30
CA SER A 56 -4.15 10.31 -12.61
C SER A 56 -3.08 9.61 -13.45
N GLY A 57 -2.18 8.86 -12.80
CA GLY A 57 -1.17 8.07 -13.51
C GLY A 57 -1.65 6.72 -14.05
N HIS A 58 -2.89 6.30 -13.74
CA HIS A 58 -3.47 5.03 -14.17
C HIS A 58 -3.61 4.88 -15.71
N PRO A 59 -4.22 5.84 -16.44
CA PRO A 59 -4.33 5.77 -17.90
C PRO A 59 -2.99 5.76 -18.63
N TYR A 60 -1.90 6.20 -17.97
CA TYR A 60 -0.57 6.35 -18.55
C TYR A 60 0.45 5.31 -18.05
N LYS A 61 0.00 4.21 -17.42
CA LYS A 61 0.88 3.08 -17.04
C LYS A 61 1.51 2.39 -18.25
N LEU A 62 0.78 2.31 -19.36
CA LEU A 62 1.27 1.86 -20.66
C LEU A 62 0.70 2.78 -21.74
N ASN A 63 1.55 3.25 -22.65
CA ASN A 63 1.18 4.23 -23.67
C ASN A 63 1.66 3.73 -25.03
N ALA A 64 0.75 3.66 -26.00
CA ALA A 64 1.11 3.26 -27.36
C ALA A 64 1.96 4.34 -28.03
N VAL A 65 2.96 3.90 -28.80
CA VAL A 65 3.71 4.73 -29.75
C VAL A 65 3.09 4.47 -31.11
N VAL A 66 2.59 5.50 -31.78
CA VAL A 66 1.82 5.38 -33.02
C VAL A 66 2.42 6.29 -34.09
N GLY A 67 2.83 5.70 -35.22
CA GLY A 67 3.37 6.43 -36.37
C GLY A 67 4.65 7.22 -36.07
N GLY A 68 5.55 6.70 -35.23
CA GLY A 68 6.80 7.37 -34.89
C GLY A 68 6.66 8.61 -34.01
N VAL A 69 5.52 8.77 -33.31
CA VAL A 69 5.24 9.94 -32.46
C VAL A 69 5.28 9.58 -30.98
N ALA A 70 5.91 10.45 -30.18
CA ALA A 70 5.95 10.36 -28.72
C ALA A 70 4.53 10.30 -28.11
N PRO A 71 4.31 9.51 -27.04
CA PRO A 71 3.06 9.54 -26.30
C PRO A 71 2.72 10.94 -25.75
N THR A 72 1.45 11.32 -25.80
CA THR A 72 0.96 12.58 -25.26
C THR A 72 0.45 12.40 -23.83
N TYR A 73 0.73 13.41 -22.99
CA TYR A 73 0.34 13.44 -21.59
C TYR A 73 -0.41 14.75 -21.25
N PRO A 74 -1.20 14.80 -20.17
CA PRO A 74 -1.90 16.01 -19.75
C PRO A 74 -0.93 17.15 -19.43
N VAL A 75 -1.35 18.37 -19.72
CA VAL A 75 -0.62 19.60 -19.34
C VAL A 75 -0.37 19.64 -17.83
N ASN A 76 0.72 20.27 -17.41
CA ASN A 76 1.15 20.42 -16.00
C ASN A 76 1.44 19.10 -15.24
N THR A 77 1.57 17.95 -15.91
CA THR A 77 1.86 16.66 -15.25
C THR A 77 3.27 16.12 -15.52
N THR A 78 3.70 16.05 -16.77
CA THR A 78 4.99 15.46 -17.16
C THR A 78 5.53 16.14 -18.41
N THR A 79 6.85 16.23 -18.53
CA THR A 79 7.55 16.60 -19.78
C THR A 79 7.49 15.48 -20.82
N GLY A 80 7.04 14.29 -20.42
CA GLY A 80 7.23 13.06 -21.17
C GLY A 80 8.66 12.53 -21.06
N PRO A 81 8.90 11.33 -21.62
CA PRO A 81 10.21 10.71 -21.64
C PRO A 81 11.11 11.18 -22.80
N VAL A 82 12.43 11.16 -22.57
CA VAL A 82 13.43 11.25 -23.64
C VAL A 82 13.76 9.84 -24.13
N LEU A 83 13.98 9.68 -25.43
CA LEU A 83 14.35 8.40 -26.05
C LEU A 83 15.75 7.92 -25.63
N PRO A 84 16.01 6.61 -25.54
CA PRO A 84 17.36 6.08 -25.37
C PRO A 84 18.32 6.61 -26.46
N PRO A 85 19.56 6.99 -26.12
CA PRO A 85 20.50 7.55 -27.09
C PRO A 85 20.69 6.67 -28.33
N GLY A 86 20.57 7.26 -29.52
CA GLY A 86 20.70 6.56 -30.80
C GLY A 86 19.46 5.77 -31.25
N THR A 87 18.31 5.94 -30.58
CA THR A 87 17.03 5.35 -31.00
C THR A 87 16.05 6.40 -31.52
N SER A 88 14.99 5.93 -32.16
CA SER A 88 13.86 6.68 -32.69
C SER A 88 12.54 6.19 -32.06
N TRP A 89 11.45 6.92 -32.27
CA TRP A 89 10.14 6.46 -31.81
C TRP A 89 9.65 5.21 -32.57
N ASP A 90 10.02 5.04 -33.84
CA ASP A 90 9.66 3.85 -34.64
C ASP A 90 10.30 2.55 -34.13
N ASP A 91 11.33 2.63 -33.27
CA ASP A 91 11.95 1.46 -32.62
C ASP A 91 11.07 0.86 -31.50
N PHE A 92 9.96 1.53 -31.14
CA PHE A 92 9.13 1.19 -29.98
C PHE A 92 7.64 1.10 -30.33
N ALA A 93 6.96 0.12 -29.76
CA ALA A 93 5.50 -0.01 -29.81
C ALA A 93 4.83 0.62 -28.57
N TYR A 94 5.49 0.61 -27.41
CA TYR A 94 4.94 1.16 -26.18
C TYR A 94 5.98 1.82 -25.27
N VAL A 95 5.52 2.77 -24.46
CA VAL A 95 6.20 3.29 -23.28
C VAL A 95 5.47 2.83 -22.02
N ILE A 96 6.17 2.08 -21.17
CA ILE A 96 5.74 1.79 -19.79
C ILE A 96 6.06 3.02 -18.95
N GLY A 97 5.04 3.66 -18.37
CA GLY A 97 5.20 4.93 -17.66
C GLY A 97 5.43 6.12 -18.59
N GLY A 98 6.48 6.92 -18.35
CA GLY A 98 6.60 8.27 -18.94
C GLY A 98 5.70 9.32 -18.27
N TYR A 99 4.97 8.89 -17.24
CA TYR A 99 4.16 9.69 -16.35
C TYR A 99 4.61 9.45 -14.91
N GLY A 100 4.70 10.50 -14.09
CA GLY A 100 5.08 10.37 -12.69
C GLY A 100 6.58 10.28 -12.45
N TRP A 101 7.16 9.09 -12.60
CA TRP A 101 8.48 8.74 -12.03
C TRP A 101 9.53 8.29 -13.05
N LYS A 102 9.16 7.41 -13.98
CA LYS A 102 10.09 6.75 -14.90
C LYS A 102 9.40 6.30 -16.18
N ALA A 103 10.17 6.11 -17.24
CA ALA A 103 9.78 5.48 -18.48
C ALA A 103 10.70 4.31 -18.82
N ARG A 104 10.13 3.30 -19.47
CA ARG A 104 10.84 2.18 -20.10
C ARG A 104 10.15 1.89 -21.43
N PHE A 105 10.91 1.38 -22.39
CA PHE A 105 10.47 1.29 -23.78
C PHE A 105 10.29 -0.17 -24.17
N VAL A 106 9.22 -0.49 -24.91
CA VAL A 106 8.91 -1.83 -25.39
C VAL A 106 8.95 -1.82 -26.91
N LYS A 107 9.75 -2.71 -27.48
CA LYS A 107 9.91 -2.89 -28.92
C LYS A 107 8.69 -3.57 -29.55
N PRO A 108 8.48 -3.46 -30.87
CA PRO A 108 7.41 -4.16 -31.59
C PRO A 108 7.43 -5.69 -31.47
N ASP A 109 8.60 -6.29 -31.17
CA ASP A 109 8.74 -7.73 -30.91
C ASP A 109 8.38 -8.14 -29.48
N GLY A 110 7.93 -7.19 -28.64
CA GLY A 110 7.51 -7.45 -27.26
C GLY A 110 8.63 -7.49 -26.22
N ARG A 111 9.87 -7.15 -26.59
CA ARG A 111 10.99 -7.03 -25.64
C ARG A 111 11.07 -5.63 -25.05
N ILE A 112 11.35 -5.55 -23.75
CA ILE A 112 11.73 -4.29 -23.11
C ILE A 112 13.15 -3.92 -23.57
N TYR A 113 13.39 -2.64 -23.81
CA TYR A 113 14.71 -2.11 -24.11
C TYR A 113 15.59 -2.17 -22.84
N THR A 114 16.61 -3.03 -22.89
CA THR A 114 17.56 -3.31 -21.79
C THR A 114 19.01 -2.98 -22.16
N VAL A 115 19.23 -2.19 -23.22
CA VAL A 115 20.57 -1.95 -23.77
C VAL A 115 21.28 -0.82 -23.00
N GLY A 116 22.48 -1.13 -22.51
CA GLY A 116 23.35 -0.15 -21.85
C GLY A 116 22.81 0.35 -20.51
N ASP A 117 23.30 1.53 -20.11
CA ASP A 117 22.90 2.21 -18.85
C ASP A 117 21.78 3.25 -19.07
N SER A 118 21.29 3.37 -20.31
CA SER A 118 20.19 4.25 -20.71
C SER A 118 18.93 3.46 -21.08
N ALA A 119 18.53 2.53 -20.22
CA ALA A 119 17.38 1.64 -20.44
C ALA A 119 16.10 2.11 -19.73
N GLN A 120 16.24 2.85 -18.63
CA GLN A 120 15.17 3.52 -17.91
C GLN A 120 15.46 5.03 -17.87
N TYR A 121 14.50 5.83 -18.30
CA TYR A 121 14.52 7.28 -18.13
C TYR A 121 13.79 7.64 -16.84
N ASN A 122 14.44 8.33 -15.91
CA ASN A 122 13.82 8.87 -14.70
C ASN A 122 13.33 10.29 -15.01
N LEU A 123 12.06 10.56 -14.74
CA LEU A 123 11.45 11.85 -15.06
C LEU A 123 11.69 12.89 -13.96
N PRO A 124 11.87 14.17 -14.33
CA PRO A 124 12.03 15.24 -13.37
C PRO A 124 10.73 15.47 -12.60
N SER A 125 10.83 16.18 -11.48
CA SER A 125 9.65 16.57 -10.70
C SER A 125 9.08 17.90 -11.15
N LEU A 126 7.75 17.99 -11.32
CA LEU A 126 7.04 19.17 -11.80
C LEU A 126 5.93 19.62 -10.84
N GLY A 127 5.48 20.87 -10.98
CA GLY A 127 4.41 21.47 -10.17
C GLY A 127 4.75 21.49 -8.69
N SER A 128 3.76 21.31 -7.82
CA SER A 128 3.94 21.16 -6.37
C SER A 128 4.87 19.99 -5.97
N SER A 129 5.02 18.99 -6.84
CA SER A 129 6.02 17.91 -6.66
C SER A 129 7.46 18.36 -6.98
N ALA A 130 7.71 19.52 -7.58
CA ALA A 130 9.05 20.01 -7.93
C ALA A 130 9.97 20.26 -6.72
N SER A 131 9.37 20.48 -5.54
CA SER A 131 10.04 20.51 -4.22
C SER A 131 10.93 19.29 -3.92
N LEU A 132 10.80 18.21 -4.70
CA LEU A 132 11.54 16.96 -4.55
C LEU A 132 12.90 16.95 -5.25
N GLY A 133 13.31 18.03 -5.91
CA GLY A 133 14.69 18.23 -6.37
C GLY A 133 15.25 17.09 -7.23
N ARG A 134 14.39 16.42 -8.02
CA ARG A 134 14.81 15.35 -8.93
C ARG A 134 15.04 15.90 -10.32
N ASP A 135 16.29 15.84 -10.75
CA ASP A 135 16.69 16.06 -12.13
C ASP A 135 16.37 14.82 -12.99
N GLU A 136 16.26 15.05 -14.30
CA GLU A 136 16.20 13.99 -15.29
C GLU A 136 17.49 13.14 -15.27
N SER A 137 17.34 11.82 -15.37
CA SER A 137 18.50 10.92 -15.32
C SER A 137 18.23 9.59 -16.02
N TRP A 138 19.31 8.96 -16.48
CA TRP A 138 19.27 7.61 -17.04
C TRP A 138 19.70 6.58 -16.01
N ALA A 139 19.07 5.40 -16.06
CA ALA A 139 19.45 4.25 -15.25
C ALA A 139 19.42 2.95 -16.07
N ALA A 140 20.32 2.03 -15.71
CA ALA A 140 20.29 0.66 -16.20
C ALA A 140 19.02 -0.07 -15.72
N TYR A 141 18.48 -0.95 -16.57
CA TYR A 141 17.33 -1.80 -16.23
C TYR A 141 17.48 -3.14 -16.94
N HIS A 142 17.61 -4.24 -16.16
CA HIS A 142 17.84 -5.60 -16.66
C HIS A 142 18.94 -5.67 -17.75
N LYS A 143 20.05 -4.97 -17.53
CA LYS A 143 21.06 -4.63 -18.56
C LYS A 143 21.55 -5.87 -19.32
N GLY A 144 21.22 -5.95 -20.60
CA GLY A 144 21.58 -7.06 -21.48
C GLY A 144 20.71 -8.32 -21.39
N GLU A 145 19.68 -8.36 -20.54
CA GLU A 145 18.73 -9.47 -20.45
C GLU A 145 17.68 -9.41 -21.58
N ASP A 146 17.26 -10.58 -22.08
CA ASP A 146 16.08 -10.70 -22.96
C ASP A 146 14.78 -10.59 -22.15
N LYS A 147 14.47 -9.38 -21.70
CA LYS A 147 13.31 -9.12 -20.84
C LYS A 147 12.04 -8.93 -21.65
N LYS A 148 11.19 -9.97 -21.72
CA LYS A 148 9.84 -9.90 -22.31
C LYS A 148 8.91 -8.96 -21.55
N TYR A 149 8.00 -8.30 -22.27
CA TYR A 149 6.83 -7.60 -21.73
C TYR A 149 5.59 -8.51 -21.86
N ASP A 150 5.51 -9.43 -20.92
CA ASP A 150 4.50 -10.50 -20.82
C ASP A 150 3.41 -10.16 -19.79
N PHE A 151 2.41 -11.04 -19.65
CA PHE A 151 1.33 -10.94 -18.66
C PHE A 151 1.84 -10.64 -17.25
N ALA A 152 2.92 -11.28 -16.82
CA ALA A 152 3.51 -11.04 -15.50
C ALA A 152 4.00 -9.59 -15.33
N CYS A 153 4.42 -8.94 -16.41
CA CYS A 153 4.79 -7.54 -16.45
C CYS A 153 3.61 -6.58 -16.66
N PHE A 154 2.58 -6.94 -17.43
CA PHE A 154 1.52 -6.00 -17.83
C PHE A 154 0.20 -6.12 -17.04
N GLN A 155 -0.02 -7.19 -16.27
CA GLN A 155 -1.23 -7.36 -15.44
C GLN A 155 -1.56 -6.14 -14.55
N CYS A 156 -0.54 -5.39 -14.10
CA CYS A 156 -0.70 -4.16 -13.30
C CYS A 156 -0.57 -2.84 -14.12
N HIS A 157 -0.51 -2.92 -15.44
CA HIS A 157 -0.28 -1.80 -16.36
C HIS A 157 -1.31 -1.67 -17.50
N THR A 158 -2.21 -2.64 -17.66
CA THR A 158 -3.20 -2.69 -18.76
C THR A 158 -4.59 -3.09 -18.26
N THR A 159 -5.61 -2.80 -19.05
CA THR A 159 -7.01 -3.14 -18.76
C THR A 159 -7.39 -4.46 -19.40
N GLY A 160 -8.12 -5.30 -18.66
CA GLY A 160 -8.50 -6.65 -19.10
C GLY A 160 -7.31 -7.53 -19.49
N PRO A 161 -6.24 -7.65 -18.66
CA PRO A 161 -5.10 -8.50 -18.98
C PRO A 161 -5.51 -9.99 -18.98
N SER A 162 -5.00 -10.73 -19.96
CA SER A 162 -5.19 -12.18 -20.13
C SER A 162 -3.83 -12.82 -20.41
N ALA A 163 -3.59 -14.02 -19.85
CA ALA A 163 -2.36 -14.77 -20.07
C ALA A 163 -2.36 -15.47 -21.44
N GLU A 164 -3.51 -15.52 -22.10
CA GLU A 164 -3.76 -16.19 -23.36
C GLU A 164 -3.42 -15.29 -24.57
N GLY A 165 -2.88 -15.92 -25.62
CA GLY A 165 -2.52 -15.26 -26.88
C GLY A 165 -1.23 -14.44 -26.80
N SER A 166 -1.11 -13.47 -27.70
CA SER A 166 -0.04 -12.47 -27.68
C SER A 166 -0.56 -11.15 -28.23
N TRP A 167 -0.16 -10.04 -27.61
CA TRP A 167 -0.44 -8.69 -28.08
C TRP A 167 0.47 -8.25 -29.24
N ASN A 168 1.62 -8.92 -29.42
CA ASN A 168 2.53 -8.69 -30.54
C ASN A 168 2.13 -9.55 -31.76
N SER A 169 2.69 -9.25 -32.94
CA SER A 169 2.45 -10.02 -34.17
C SER A 169 3.53 -11.09 -34.44
N VAL A 170 4.35 -11.45 -33.44
CA VAL A 170 5.46 -12.41 -33.62
C VAL A 170 4.91 -13.84 -33.56
N PRO A 171 5.07 -14.66 -34.61
CA PRO A 171 4.53 -16.02 -34.62
C PRO A 171 5.15 -16.89 -33.52
N GLY A 172 4.29 -17.51 -32.70
CA GLY A 172 4.71 -18.42 -31.62
C GLY A 172 5.09 -17.75 -30.31
N ASP A 173 5.07 -16.41 -30.22
CA ASP A 173 5.12 -15.74 -28.92
C ASP A 173 3.79 -15.94 -28.17
N ALA A 174 3.88 -16.03 -26.84
CA ALA A 174 2.76 -16.15 -25.91
C ALA A 174 2.96 -15.11 -24.79
N LEU A 175 2.85 -13.84 -25.14
CA LEU A 175 3.00 -12.75 -24.17
C LEU A 175 1.73 -12.52 -23.34
N GLY A 176 0.59 -13.07 -23.77
CA GLY A 176 -0.74 -12.71 -23.28
C GLY A 176 -1.32 -11.51 -24.04
N THR A 177 -2.56 -11.14 -23.71
CA THR A 177 -3.32 -10.06 -24.36
C THR A 177 -3.90 -9.08 -23.33
N PHE A 178 -4.42 -7.94 -23.80
CA PHE A 178 -5.13 -6.95 -22.98
C PHE A 178 -6.13 -6.15 -23.83
N SER A 179 -7.16 -5.59 -23.21
CA SER A 179 -8.22 -4.82 -23.87
C SER A 179 -7.84 -3.36 -24.15
N GLU A 180 -7.19 -2.68 -23.20
CA GLU A 180 -6.69 -1.31 -23.38
C GLU A 180 -5.30 -1.12 -22.72
N PRO A 181 -4.39 -0.33 -23.32
CA PRO A 181 -3.13 0.05 -22.69
C PRO A 181 -3.36 1.08 -21.57
N GLY A 182 -2.74 0.89 -20.42
CA GLY A 182 -3.02 1.64 -19.18
C GLY A 182 -4.10 0.96 -18.34
N ILE A 183 -4.13 1.29 -17.04
CA ILE A 183 -5.26 0.94 -16.18
C ILE A 183 -6.37 1.95 -16.48
N ARG A 184 -7.47 1.47 -17.10
CA ARG A 184 -8.61 2.25 -17.60
C ARG A 184 -9.88 2.01 -16.78
N CYS A 185 -11.02 2.54 -17.22
CA CYS A 185 -12.28 2.49 -16.46
C CYS A 185 -12.66 1.04 -16.10
N GLU A 186 -12.69 0.16 -17.09
CA GLU A 186 -12.99 -1.27 -16.89
C GLU A 186 -11.86 -2.02 -16.15
N GLY A 187 -10.65 -1.44 -16.11
CA GLY A 187 -9.54 -1.97 -15.30
C GLY A 187 -9.84 -1.88 -13.80
N CYS A 188 -10.63 -0.89 -13.37
CA CYS A 188 -11.10 -0.74 -11.99
C CYS A 188 -12.54 -1.25 -11.78
N HIS A 189 -13.44 -1.03 -12.74
CA HIS A 189 -14.87 -1.38 -12.62
C HIS A 189 -15.23 -2.79 -13.10
N GLY A 190 -14.45 -3.40 -13.99
CA GLY A 190 -14.77 -4.65 -14.66
C GLY A 190 -15.40 -4.47 -16.06
N PRO A 191 -15.68 -5.58 -16.78
CA PRO A 191 -16.16 -5.55 -18.15
C PRO A 191 -17.59 -5.00 -18.23
N GLY A 192 -17.81 -3.99 -19.09
CA GLY A 192 -19.02 -3.18 -19.11
C GLY A 192 -20.17 -3.69 -19.98
N SER A 193 -20.02 -4.77 -20.75
CA SER A 193 -21.02 -5.19 -21.76
C SER A 193 -22.43 -5.37 -21.21
N ASP A 194 -22.55 -6.05 -20.07
CA ASP A 194 -23.83 -6.35 -19.43
C ASP A 194 -24.51 -5.10 -18.89
N HIS A 195 -23.72 -4.21 -18.29
CA HIS A 195 -24.18 -2.92 -17.78
C HIS A 195 -24.66 -2.00 -18.91
N GLN A 196 -23.98 -2.02 -20.05
CA GLN A 196 -24.38 -1.24 -21.23
C GLN A 196 -25.64 -1.81 -21.91
N ALA A 197 -25.79 -3.14 -21.96
CA ALA A 197 -26.94 -3.81 -22.55
C ALA A 197 -28.17 -3.89 -21.63
N GLY A 198 -27.97 -3.69 -20.32
CA GLY A 198 -28.99 -3.80 -19.28
C GLY A 198 -30.09 -2.74 -19.35
N ALA A 199 -31.33 -3.14 -19.04
CA ALA A 199 -32.43 -2.20 -18.89
C ALA A 199 -32.15 -1.28 -17.69
N PHE A 200 -32.20 0.04 -17.90
CA PHE A 200 -31.77 1.04 -16.91
C PHE A 200 -30.33 0.84 -16.40
N MET A 201 -29.50 0.17 -17.20
CA MET A 201 -28.11 -0.18 -16.89
C MET A 201 -27.97 -1.06 -15.63
N ASP A 202 -28.94 -1.98 -15.44
CA ASP A 202 -28.92 -3.07 -14.47
C ASP A 202 -28.58 -4.40 -15.20
N PRO A 203 -27.59 -5.20 -14.74
CA PRO A 203 -26.83 -5.08 -13.51
C PRO A 203 -25.80 -3.93 -13.50
N PRO A 204 -25.37 -3.46 -12.32
CA PRO A 204 -24.18 -2.61 -12.22
C PRO A 204 -22.93 -3.35 -12.73
N VAL A 205 -21.93 -2.62 -13.22
CA VAL A 205 -20.63 -3.21 -13.57
C VAL A 205 -20.04 -3.87 -12.31
N LEU A 206 -19.71 -5.16 -12.41
CA LEU A 206 -19.04 -5.91 -11.36
C LEU A 206 -17.54 -5.98 -11.67
N PRO A 207 -16.64 -5.77 -10.69
CA PRO A 207 -15.21 -5.95 -10.87
C PRO A 207 -14.88 -7.34 -11.43
N PRO A 208 -13.75 -7.53 -12.14
CA PRO A 208 -13.36 -8.81 -12.73
C PRO A 208 -13.21 -9.95 -11.72
N ASN A 209 -13.02 -9.61 -10.43
CA ASN A 209 -12.85 -10.55 -9.33
C ASN A 209 -14.02 -10.43 -8.34
N THR A 210 -14.52 -11.56 -7.84
CA THR A 210 -15.65 -11.67 -6.89
C THR A 210 -15.33 -11.24 -5.45
N GLY A 211 -14.32 -10.37 -5.26
CA GLY A 211 -13.85 -9.90 -3.97
C GLY A 211 -14.66 -8.73 -3.39
N ASP A 212 -14.49 -8.50 -2.09
CA ASP A 212 -15.17 -7.45 -1.32
C ASP A 212 -14.92 -6.06 -1.92
N TYR A 213 -16.01 -5.38 -2.31
CA TYR A 213 -15.98 -4.19 -3.15
C TYR A 213 -15.32 -3.02 -2.40
N LEU A 214 -14.34 -2.37 -3.03
CA LEU A 214 -13.65 -1.18 -2.51
C LEU A 214 -12.79 -1.36 -1.24
N LYS A 215 -12.57 -2.59 -0.75
CA LYS A 215 -11.53 -2.87 0.26
C LYS A 215 -10.13 -2.85 -0.35
N ILE A 216 -9.13 -2.78 0.54
CA ILE A 216 -7.68 -2.83 0.26
C ILE A 216 -7.34 -3.88 -0.81
N THR A 217 -8.00 -5.05 -0.78
CA THR A 217 -7.83 -6.17 -1.72
C THR A 217 -7.90 -5.77 -3.20
N ARG A 218 -8.80 -4.87 -3.61
CA ARG A 218 -8.95 -4.47 -5.02
C ARG A 218 -7.76 -3.64 -5.51
N CYS A 219 -7.30 -2.70 -4.70
CA CYS A 219 -6.07 -1.95 -4.98
C CYS A 219 -4.85 -2.88 -4.95
N GLY A 220 -4.86 -3.89 -4.08
CA GLY A 220 -3.82 -4.90 -3.90
C GLY A 220 -3.51 -5.74 -5.15
N GLU A 221 -4.42 -5.84 -6.12
CA GLU A 221 -4.10 -6.47 -7.42
C GLU A 221 -2.89 -5.81 -8.11
N CYS A 222 -2.70 -4.51 -7.90
CA CYS A 222 -1.59 -3.73 -8.46
C CYS A 222 -0.63 -3.16 -7.41
N HIS A 223 -1.12 -2.91 -6.19
CA HIS A 223 -0.42 -2.23 -5.09
C HIS A 223 0.00 -3.16 -3.94
N GLN A 224 0.17 -4.45 -4.23
CA GLN A 224 0.82 -5.41 -3.33
C GLN A 224 1.75 -6.36 -4.12
N ARG A 225 2.76 -6.94 -3.48
CA ARG A 225 3.49 -8.12 -4.00
C ARG A 225 3.25 -9.34 -3.12
N GLY A 226 3.32 -10.52 -3.71
CA GLY A 226 3.23 -11.80 -2.99
C GLY A 226 1.80 -12.22 -2.59
N GLY A 227 0.78 -11.44 -2.93
CA GLY A 227 -0.61 -11.69 -2.53
C GLY A 227 -0.91 -11.13 -1.14
N ALA A 228 -1.78 -11.79 -0.38
CA ALA A 228 -2.21 -11.36 0.96
C ALA A 228 -1.16 -11.64 2.07
N THR A 229 0.13 -11.44 1.77
CA THR A 229 1.22 -11.54 2.76
C THR A 229 1.47 -10.19 3.41
N ASN A 230 1.81 -10.17 4.71
CA ASN A 230 2.20 -8.92 5.39
C ASN A 230 3.67 -8.54 5.15
N ALA A 231 4.39 -9.28 4.31
CA ALA A 231 5.76 -8.92 3.94
C ALA A 231 5.76 -7.63 3.11
N ILE A 232 6.63 -6.67 3.48
CA ILE A 232 6.84 -5.42 2.75
C ILE A 232 8.27 -5.45 2.20
N PRO A 233 8.49 -5.89 0.94
CA PRO A 233 9.81 -6.00 0.34
C PRO A 233 10.62 -4.69 0.33
N VAL A 234 11.90 -4.82 0.67
CA VAL A 234 12.90 -3.74 0.67
C VAL A 234 13.95 -4.01 -0.41
N SER A 235 14.55 -2.96 -0.99
CA SER A 235 15.65 -3.11 -1.93
C SER A 235 16.52 -1.86 -2.03
N GLY A 236 17.81 -2.02 -1.72
CA GLY A 236 18.81 -0.96 -1.80
C GLY A 236 18.49 0.25 -0.92
N GLY A 237 18.07 -0.01 0.33
CA GLY A 237 17.80 1.00 1.37
C GLY A 237 16.39 1.60 1.39
N TYR A 238 15.43 1.08 0.63
CA TYR A 238 14.06 1.63 0.53
C TYR A 238 13.01 0.53 0.42
N ILE A 239 11.80 0.81 0.88
CA ILE A 239 10.59 0.03 0.57
C ILE A 239 10.38 0.01 -0.96
N ARG A 240 9.88 -1.09 -1.52
CA ARG A 240 9.56 -1.17 -2.95
C ARG A 240 8.27 -0.38 -3.25
N HIS A 241 8.12 0.07 -4.48
CA HIS A 241 7.06 1.02 -4.86
C HIS A 241 5.65 0.43 -5.06
N HIS A 242 5.46 -0.87 -4.84
CA HIS A 242 4.18 -1.56 -5.08
C HIS A 242 3.64 -2.21 -3.80
N GLU A 243 4.05 -1.74 -2.62
CA GLU A 243 3.70 -2.41 -1.36
C GLU A 243 2.69 -1.61 -0.53
N GLN A 244 2.02 -0.58 -1.08
CA GLN A 244 1.16 0.34 -0.29
C GLN A 244 0.03 -0.40 0.45
N VAL A 245 -0.46 -1.51 -0.11
CA VAL A 245 -1.40 -2.39 0.59
C VAL A 245 -0.74 -3.09 1.77
N ASN A 246 0.43 -3.70 1.58
CA ASN A 246 1.17 -4.37 2.65
C ASN A 246 1.58 -3.37 3.76
N GLU A 247 1.97 -2.15 3.38
CA GLU A 247 2.27 -1.03 4.26
C GLU A 247 1.03 -0.60 5.09
N MET A 248 -0.14 -0.43 4.44
CA MET A 248 -1.39 -0.12 5.15
C MET A 248 -1.80 -1.24 6.11
N ARG A 249 -1.67 -2.52 5.71
CA ARG A 249 -1.94 -3.70 6.55
C ARG A 249 -1.05 -3.72 7.79
N ALA A 250 0.21 -3.32 7.64
CA ALA A 250 1.18 -3.18 8.73
C ALA A 250 1.10 -1.81 9.45
N SER A 251 -0.06 -1.15 9.41
CA SER A 251 -0.29 0.13 10.09
C SER A 251 -1.49 0.04 11.04
N ALA A 252 -1.54 0.93 12.03
CA ALA A 252 -2.70 1.06 12.93
C ALA A 252 -4.00 1.51 12.21
N HIS A 253 -3.95 1.79 10.90
CA HIS A 253 -5.12 2.07 10.05
C HIS A 253 -5.57 0.85 9.22
N GLY A 254 -4.79 -0.24 9.22
CA GLY A 254 -5.04 -1.44 8.43
C GLY A 254 -6.18 -2.33 8.93
N ASP A 255 -6.53 -3.33 8.12
CA ASP A 255 -7.49 -4.36 8.49
C ASP A 255 -6.91 -5.30 9.56
N GLY A 256 -7.70 -5.58 10.60
CA GLY A 256 -7.32 -6.45 11.72
C GLY A 256 -6.61 -5.79 12.91
N VAL A 257 -6.22 -4.51 12.82
CA VAL A 257 -5.63 -3.75 13.95
C VAL A 257 -6.36 -2.44 14.24
N GLY A 258 -6.87 -1.76 13.21
CA GLY A 258 -7.53 -0.46 13.30
C GLY A 258 -9.01 -0.47 12.89
N PRO A 259 -9.60 0.71 12.59
CA PRO A 259 -11.00 0.85 12.17
C PRO A 259 -11.27 0.39 10.71
N GLU A 260 -10.49 -0.55 10.18
CA GLU A 260 -10.56 -1.10 8.81
C GLU A 260 -10.63 -0.02 7.70
N LEU A 261 -9.71 0.95 7.69
CA LEU A 261 -9.68 1.97 6.63
C LEU A 261 -9.29 1.35 5.29
N THR A 262 -9.88 1.84 4.21
CA THR A 262 -9.53 1.45 2.83
C THR A 262 -8.79 2.58 2.13
N CYS A 263 -8.18 2.30 0.97
CA CYS A 263 -7.56 3.33 0.14
C CYS A 263 -8.56 4.46 -0.20
N ALA A 264 -9.83 4.13 -0.39
CA ALA A 264 -10.90 5.09 -0.70
C ALA A 264 -11.41 5.87 0.53
N SER A 265 -11.04 5.50 1.75
CA SER A 265 -11.31 6.30 2.96
C SER A 265 -10.56 7.64 2.92
N CYS A 266 -9.33 7.65 2.39
CA CYS A 266 -8.46 8.82 2.34
C CYS A 266 -8.25 9.38 0.92
N HIS A 267 -8.47 8.59 -0.13
CA HIS A 267 -8.24 9.02 -1.52
C HIS A 267 -9.50 9.08 -2.36
N ASN A 268 -9.61 10.16 -3.15
CA ASN A 268 -10.46 10.16 -4.33
C ASN A 268 -9.79 9.31 -5.42
N THR A 269 -10.41 8.19 -5.79
CA THR A 269 -9.82 7.20 -6.70
C THR A 269 -9.68 7.67 -8.15
N HIS A 270 -10.29 8.80 -8.53
CA HIS A 270 -10.15 9.39 -9.87
C HIS A 270 -9.15 10.55 -9.90
N VAL A 271 -8.96 11.29 -8.80
CA VAL A 271 -8.16 12.52 -8.79
C VAL A 271 -6.73 12.26 -8.31
N THR A 272 -5.76 12.91 -8.94
CA THR A 272 -4.34 12.76 -8.59
C THR A 272 -3.96 13.44 -7.28
N VAL A 273 -3.12 12.77 -6.50
CA VAL A 273 -2.41 13.35 -5.34
C VAL A 273 -1.04 13.94 -5.71
N ARG A 274 -0.54 13.68 -6.93
CA ARG A 274 0.82 14.06 -7.35
C ARG A 274 0.88 15.41 -8.07
N TYR A 275 -0.17 15.72 -8.82
CA TYR A 275 -0.25 16.91 -9.67
C TYR A 275 -1.54 17.71 -9.41
N PRO A 276 -1.74 18.23 -8.18
CA PRO A 276 -2.92 19.04 -7.86
C PRO A 276 -3.06 20.24 -8.81
N ASP A 277 -1.95 20.82 -9.29
CA ASP A 277 -1.93 21.95 -10.25
C ASP A 277 -2.43 21.59 -11.66
N ALA A 278 -2.65 20.29 -11.94
CA ALA A 278 -3.28 19.79 -13.16
C ALA A 278 -4.77 19.46 -12.96
N THR A 279 -5.27 19.44 -11.72
CA THR A 279 -6.67 19.15 -11.39
C THR A 279 -7.56 20.38 -11.58
N ALA A 280 -8.86 20.19 -11.78
CA ALA A 280 -9.80 21.30 -11.91
C ALA A 280 -10.05 21.96 -10.55
N PRO A 281 -10.42 23.26 -10.50
CA PRO A 281 -10.66 23.96 -9.23
C PRO A 281 -11.67 23.23 -8.34
N GLY A 282 -11.30 23.03 -7.07
CA GLY A 282 -12.12 22.31 -6.08
C GLY A 282 -11.96 20.79 -6.07
N GLN A 283 -11.15 20.22 -6.97
CA GLN A 283 -10.79 18.81 -6.94
C GLN A 283 -9.57 18.55 -6.05
N THR A 284 -9.55 17.40 -5.38
CA THR A 284 -8.43 16.92 -4.57
C THR A 284 -8.37 15.41 -4.64
N GLY A 285 -7.14 14.87 -4.68
CA GLY A 285 -6.87 13.44 -4.56
C GLY A 285 -6.96 12.92 -3.12
N ILE A 286 -7.08 13.80 -2.13
CA ILE A 286 -7.29 13.50 -0.71
C ILE A 286 -8.73 13.82 -0.34
N SER A 287 -9.49 12.81 0.10
CA SER A 287 -10.89 12.94 0.54
C SER A 287 -11.04 13.13 2.06
N THR A 288 -10.03 12.74 2.84
CA THR A 288 -10.02 12.85 4.30
C THR A 288 -8.62 13.22 4.78
N GLU A 289 -8.51 14.33 5.50
CA GLU A 289 -7.25 14.81 6.09
C GLU A 289 -7.02 14.18 7.47
N CYS A 290 -5.76 14.07 7.91
CA CYS A 290 -5.41 13.44 9.19
C CYS A 290 -6.16 14.07 10.39
N GLN A 291 -6.31 15.40 10.38
CA GLN A 291 -6.93 16.18 11.45
C GLN A 291 -8.44 15.89 11.60
N THR A 292 -9.10 15.29 10.60
CA THR A 292 -10.51 14.86 10.70
C THR A 292 -10.69 13.78 11.78
N CYS A 293 -9.71 12.88 11.92
CA CYS A 293 -9.71 11.83 12.94
C CYS A 293 -8.77 12.15 14.13
N HIS A 294 -7.77 13.01 13.92
CA HIS A 294 -6.79 13.43 14.92
C HIS A 294 -6.88 14.94 15.23
N PRO A 295 -8.03 15.47 15.67
CA PRO A 295 -8.25 16.92 15.81
C PRO A 295 -7.43 17.57 16.95
N THR A 296 -6.82 16.76 17.82
CA THR A 296 -5.93 17.21 18.90
C THR A 296 -4.45 17.21 18.51
N GLN A 297 -4.10 16.73 17.31
CA GLN A 297 -2.72 16.63 16.86
C GLN A 297 -2.38 17.79 15.92
N SER A 298 -1.43 18.62 16.32
CA SER A 298 -0.77 19.61 15.47
C SER A 298 0.75 19.44 15.52
N VAL A 299 1.48 20.11 14.63
CA VAL A 299 2.94 20.19 14.71
C VAL A 299 3.29 21.50 15.42
N ASN A 300 3.57 21.42 16.71
CA ASN A 300 3.88 22.58 17.55
C ASN A 300 5.29 22.43 18.15
N LEU A 301 6.16 23.40 17.87
CA LEU A 301 7.54 23.41 18.38
C LEU A 301 7.84 24.77 19.02
N ASN A 302 8.21 24.74 20.30
CA ASN A 302 8.41 25.91 21.16
C ASN A 302 7.17 26.83 21.26
N GLY A 303 5.99 26.24 21.48
CA GLY A 303 4.72 26.97 21.59
C GLY A 303 4.20 27.60 20.29
N MET A 304 4.83 27.29 19.14
CA MET A 304 4.45 27.81 17.83
C MET A 304 4.11 26.68 16.87
N ASP A 305 2.94 26.77 16.25
CA ASP A 305 2.56 25.89 15.14
C ASP A 305 3.54 26.08 13.97
N LYS A 306 3.94 24.96 13.36
CA LYS A 306 4.86 24.95 12.21
C LYS A 306 4.10 24.62 10.93
N PRO A 307 4.46 25.22 9.78
CA PRO A 307 3.87 24.91 8.48
C PRO A 307 4.44 23.60 7.92
N ILE A 308 4.27 22.50 8.66
CA ILE A 308 4.70 21.15 8.33
C ILE A 308 3.45 20.26 8.31
N ASN A 309 3.27 19.48 7.25
CA ASN A 309 2.09 18.61 7.13
C ASN A 309 2.35 17.29 7.86
N CYS A 310 1.29 16.67 8.41
CA CYS A 310 1.42 15.37 9.09
C CYS A 310 2.11 14.32 8.21
N ILE A 311 1.80 14.32 6.92
CA ILE A 311 2.38 13.42 5.91
C ILE A 311 3.89 13.61 5.70
N ASP A 312 4.49 14.72 6.12
CA ASP A 312 5.93 14.94 5.93
C ASP A 312 6.76 14.09 6.89
N CYS A 313 6.28 13.90 8.13
CA CYS A 313 6.90 13.03 9.13
C CYS A 313 6.28 11.62 9.21
N HIS A 314 4.94 11.49 9.04
CA HIS A 314 4.21 10.21 9.14
C HIS A 314 3.98 9.52 7.80
N MET A 315 4.25 10.17 6.66
CA MET A 315 4.29 9.50 5.35
C MET A 315 5.54 9.96 4.59
N PRO A 316 6.74 9.83 5.19
CA PRO A 316 7.98 10.25 4.56
C PRO A 316 8.23 9.40 3.31
N ARG A 317 9.15 9.83 2.46
CA ARG A 317 9.44 9.09 1.23
C ARG A 317 10.38 7.93 1.51
N ALA A 318 9.88 6.87 2.16
CA ALA A 318 10.65 5.67 2.43
C ALA A 318 10.64 4.65 1.26
N SER A 319 9.80 4.88 0.24
CA SER A 319 9.61 3.94 -0.87
C SER A 319 10.24 4.45 -2.18
N LYS A 320 10.85 3.53 -2.96
CA LYS A 320 11.59 3.85 -4.20
C LYS A 320 10.98 3.19 -5.45
N SER A 321 10.63 4.03 -6.41
CA SER A 321 10.16 3.71 -7.76
C SER A 321 11.26 3.86 -8.80
N ALA A 322 11.79 5.06 -8.96
CA ALA A 322 12.81 5.44 -9.94
C ALA A 322 14.12 5.81 -9.25
N VAL A 323 14.08 6.73 -8.29
CA VAL A 323 15.27 7.24 -7.59
C VAL A 323 15.07 7.30 -6.08
N GLY A 324 16.19 7.27 -5.37
CA GLY A 324 16.29 7.62 -3.97
C GLY A 324 17.73 8.03 -3.66
N ALA A 325 17.91 8.94 -2.72
CA ALA A 325 19.20 9.44 -2.28
C ALA A 325 19.32 9.39 -0.74
N GLN A 326 20.56 9.28 -0.27
CA GLN A 326 20.92 9.70 1.07
C GLN A 326 21.24 11.20 1.01
N VAL A 327 20.70 11.99 1.93
CA VAL A 327 20.85 13.45 1.99
C VAL A 327 21.42 13.81 3.37
N GLY A 328 22.73 13.97 3.44
CA GLY A 328 23.44 14.02 4.71
C GLY A 328 23.24 12.72 5.48
N ASN A 329 22.72 12.80 6.71
CA ASN A 329 22.38 11.62 7.51
C ASN A 329 20.95 11.10 7.27
N GLY A 330 20.13 11.80 6.48
CA GLY A 330 18.76 11.39 6.15
C GLY A 330 18.64 10.58 4.86
N TRP A 331 17.49 9.96 4.65
CA TRP A 331 17.17 9.17 3.47
C TRP A 331 15.87 9.64 2.81
N ILE A 332 15.85 9.68 1.47
CA ILE A 332 14.67 10.11 0.70
C ILE A 332 14.52 9.30 -0.59
N GLY A 333 13.38 8.64 -0.73
CA GLY A 333 12.89 8.00 -1.95
C GLY A 333 11.98 8.92 -2.76
N ASP A 334 11.17 8.36 -3.64
CA ASP A 334 10.29 9.12 -4.55
C ASP A 334 8.80 8.80 -4.41
N ILE A 335 8.44 7.89 -3.51
CA ILE A 335 7.07 7.55 -3.11
C ILE A 335 6.96 7.61 -1.58
N ARG A 336 5.85 8.21 -1.11
CA ARG A 336 5.49 8.24 0.31
C ARG A 336 5.11 6.85 0.80
N THR A 337 5.64 6.47 1.97
CA THR A 337 5.20 5.24 2.63
C THR A 337 3.76 5.36 3.13
N HIS A 338 3.10 4.22 3.29
CA HIS A 338 1.81 4.11 3.99
C HIS A 338 1.96 3.46 5.38
N ILE A 339 3.17 3.50 5.94
CA ILE A 339 3.47 3.20 7.35
C ILE A 339 3.46 4.54 8.12
N MET A 340 2.42 4.78 8.91
CA MET A 340 2.28 6.02 9.71
C MET A 340 2.89 5.97 11.11
N GLY A 341 3.20 4.76 11.60
CA GLY A 341 3.94 4.58 12.84
C GLY A 341 5.37 5.10 12.69
N ILE A 342 5.86 5.82 13.71
CA ILE A 342 7.23 6.36 13.74
C ILE A 342 7.95 5.71 14.92
N ASN A 343 9.12 5.10 14.67
CA ASN A 343 10.04 4.72 15.74
C ASN A 343 10.83 5.96 16.14
N THR A 344 10.50 6.52 17.29
CA THR A 344 11.12 7.73 17.85
C THR A 344 12.43 7.44 18.59
N GLY A 345 12.91 6.19 18.58
CA GLY A 345 14.22 5.83 19.06
C GLY A 345 15.36 6.37 18.18
N ALA A 346 16.55 6.46 18.80
CA ALA A 346 17.77 6.86 18.13
C ALA A 346 18.33 5.73 17.24
N PHE A 347 17.55 5.35 16.22
CA PHE A 347 17.84 4.26 15.29
C PHE A 347 17.84 4.73 13.85
N THR A 348 18.76 4.16 13.08
CA THR A 348 18.74 4.18 11.61
C THR A 348 17.78 3.11 11.06
N LYS A 349 17.41 3.25 9.80
CA LYS A 349 16.56 2.29 9.09
C LYS A 349 17.10 0.85 9.10
N ASP A 350 18.43 0.68 9.08
CA ASP A 350 19.06 -0.65 9.02
C ASP A 350 19.15 -1.31 10.41
N GLU A 351 18.93 -0.57 11.49
CA GLU A 351 18.89 -1.08 12.87
C GLU A 351 17.47 -1.44 13.33
N ALA A 352 16.45 -0.72 12.85
CA ALA A 352 15.08 -0.86 13.38
C ALA A 352 13.93 -0.80 12.35
N MET A 353 14.12 -0.26 11.13
CA MET A 353 13.05 -0.21 10.12
C MET A 353 13.04 -1.45 9.23
N PHE A 354 14.20 -2.03 8.94
CA PHE A 354 14.35 -3.18 8.05
C PHE A 354 14.78 -4.43 8.83
N THR A 355 14.45 -5.60 8.28
CA THR A 355 14.95 -6.88 8.77
C THR A 355 16.47 -6.96 8.61
N VAL A 356 17.14 -7.76 9.44
CA VAL A 356 18.62 -7.86 9.48
C VAL A 356 19.23 -8.31 8.14
N ASP A 357 18.47 -9.00 7.30
CA ASP A 357 18.85 -9.39 5.93
C ASP A 357 18.65 -8.29 4.87
N GLY A 358 18.06 -7.15 5.25
CA GLY A 358 17.68 -6.05 4.37
C GLY A 358 16.56 -6.40 3.37
N GLY A 359 15.89 -7.55 3.53
CA GLY A 359 14.91 -8.07 2.59
C GLY A 359 13.51 -7.48 2.71
N SER A 360 13.13 -7.02 3.90
CA SER A 360 11.79 -6.49 4.20
C SER A 360 11.79 -5.43 5.30
N VAL A 361 10.66 -4.74 5.48
CA VAL A 361 10.39 -3.95 6.68
C VAL A 361 10.28 -4.86 7.90
N ALA A 362 10.89 -4.48 9.01
CA ALA A 362 10.73 -5.15 10.29
C ALA A 362 9.33 -4.84 10.86
N LEU A 363 8.62 -5.89 11.30
CA LEU A 363 7.30 -5.78 11.91
C LEU A 363 7.36 -6.16 13.38
N ASP A 364 6.55 -5.48 14.19
CA ASP A 364 6.47 -5.70 15.62
C ASP A 364 5.59 -6.93 16.00
N GLY A 365 5.36 -7.10 17.31
CA GLY A 365 4.59 -8.22 17.86
C GLY A 365 3.10 -8.21 17.48
N GLY A 366 2.57 -7.05 17.10
CA GLY A 366 1.24 -6.86 16.52
C GLY A 366 1.24 -6.84 14.99
N GLY A 367 2.39 -7.02 14.34
CA GLY A 367 2.54 -6.98 12.89
C GLY A 367 2.65 -5.56 12.30
N LEU A 368 2.94 -4.55 13.12
CA LEU A 368 3.05 -3.15 12.70
C LEU A 368 4.48 -2.79 12.30
N GLY A 369 4.61 -2.07 11.19
CA GLY A 369 5.87 -1.42 10.79
C GLY A 369 5.97 -0.01 11.37
N ALA A 370 7.19 0.52 11.42
CA ALA A 370 7.44 1.92 11.79
C ALA A 370 8.57 2.53 10.96
N VAL A 371 8.43 3.79 10.55
CA VAL A 371 9.52 4.56 9.93
C VAL A 371 10.50 5.09 10.98
N THR A 372 11.78 5.08 10.65
CA THR A 372 12.86 5.60 11.51
C THR A 372 13.14 7.08 11.30
N MET A 373 13.88 7.68 12.24
CA MET A 373 14.21 9.11 12.28
C MET A 373 14.98 9.61 11.05
N ASP A 374 15.75 8.74 10.41
CA ASP A 374 16.51 9.04 9.19
C ASP A 374 15.61 9.29 7.96
N PHE A 375 14.42 8.69 7.90
CA PHE A 375 13.38 9.04 6.93
C PHE A 375 12.47 10.18 7.43
N ALA A 376 12.02 10.14 8.68
CA ALA A 376 11.02 11.09 9.18
C ALA A 376 11.58 12.52 9.36
N CYS A 377 12.74 12.65 10.01
CA CYS A 377 13.29 13.94 10.45
C CYS A 377 14.53 14.37 9.63
N LEU A 378 15.49 13.46 9.42
CA LEU A 378 16.80 13.83 8.86
C LEU A 378 16.77 14.20 7.37
N GLN A 379 15.67 13.93 6.65
CA GLN A 379 15.42 14.49 5.31
C GLN A 379 15.42 16.03 5.30
N CYS A 380 15.02 16.67 6.40
CA CYS A 380 15.03 18.13 6.58
C CYS A 380 16.21 18.59 7.46
N HIS A 381 16.64 17.73 8.40
CA HIS A 381 17.72 17.99 9.36
C HIS A 381 18.98 17.22 8.97
N THR A 382 19.46 17.46 7.75
CA THR A 382 20.48 16.63 7.08
C THR A 382 21.85 16.64 7.75
N ASP A 383 22.14 17.65 8.58
CA ASP A 383 23.35 17.81 9.39
C ASP A 383 23.25 17.21 10.80
N LYS A 384 22.10 16.64 11.17
CA LYS A 384 21.83 16.04 12.49
C LYS A 384 21.89 14.53 12.43
N ASP A 385 21.98 13.88 13.58
CA ASP A 385 21.97 12.41 13.71
C ASP A 385 20.65 11.91 14.32
N VAL A 386 20.52 10.58 14.40
CA VAL A 386 19.31 9.93 14.95
C VAL A 386 19.14 10.16 16.45
N GLN A 387 20.22 10.43 17.19
CA GLN A 387 20.18 10.80 18.61
C GLN A 387 19.55 12.18 18.80
N TRP A 388 20.00 13.18 18.02
CA TRP A 388 19.36 14.48 17.96
C TRP A 388 17.88 14.32 17.62
N ALA A 389 17.53 13.60 16.54
CA ALA A 389 16.14 13.47 16.10
C ALA A 389 15.23 12.84 17.18
N ALA A 390 15.68 11.78 17.85
CA ALA A 390 14.95 11.11 18.93
C ALA A 390 14.59 12.07 20.09
N ASN A 391 15.51 12.95 20.47
CA ASN A 391 15.30 13.91 21.57
C ASN A 391 14.19 14.93 21.28
N TYR A 392 13.95 15.29 20.02
CA TYR A 392 12.88 16.25 19.65
C TYR A 392 11.57 15.56 19.24
N ALA A 393 11.62 14.33 18.70
CA ALA A 393 10.49 13.67 18.07
C ALA A 393 9.22 13.66 18.95
N MET A 394 9.34 13.23 20.21
CA MET A 394 8.21 13.12 21.15
C MET A 394 7.60 14.46 21.57
N ALA A 395 8.32 15.58 21.48
CA ALA A 395 7.84 16.91 21.86
C ALA A 395 6.98 17.58 20.75
N THR A 396 7.03 17.06 19.52
CA THR A 396 6.48 17.68 18.31
C THR A 396 4.96 17.91 18.32
N HIS A 397 4.21 17.14 19.12
CA HIS A 397 2.75 17.29 19.26
C HIS A 397 2.30 17.96 20.57
N SER A 398 3.18 18.04 21.57
CA SER A 398 2.84 18.56 22.91
C SER A 398 3.20 20.03 23.10
N GLY A 399 3.84 20.66 22.11
CA GLY A 399 4.29 22.05 22.18
C GLY A 399 5.38 22.30 23.23
N GLY A 400 5.99 21.23 23.75
CA GLY A 400 7.03 21.28 24.76
C GLY A 400 8.22 22.12 24.32
N PHE A 401 8.76 22.90 25.23
CA PHE A 401 10.05 23.55 25.02
C PHE A 401 11.16 22.52 25.24
N VAL A 402 12.03 22.31 24.26
CA VAL A 402 13.33 21.66 24.52
C VAL A 402 14.29 22.74 25.01
N THR A 403 14.14 23.12 26.28
CA THR A 403 14.94 24.15 26.97
C THR A 403 16.25 23.60 27.49
N GLY A 404 17.15 23.23 26.57
CA GLY A 404 18.54 22.90 26.90
C GLY A 404 19.03 21.63 26.24
N VAL A 405 20.35 21.46 26.26
CA VAL A 405 21.06 20.27 25.76
C VAL A 405 21.16 19.18 26.86
N ASP A 406 20.62 19.45 28.05
CA ASP A 406 20.80 18.65 29.26
C ASP A 406 19.51 17.97 29.80
N ASP A 407 18.32 18.26 29.27
CA ASP A 407 17.10 17.48 29.56
C ASP A 407 17.08 16.17 28.74
N ALA A 408 18.14 15.38 28.88
CA ALA A 408 18.05 13.96 28.60
C ALA A 408 17.03 13.38 29.58
N SER A 409 15.99 12.72 29.07
CA SER A 409 15.14 11.88 29.93
C SER A 409 16.05 10.90 30.65
N GLU A 410 15.92 10.78 31.98
CA GLU A 410 16.85 9.95 32.77
C GLU A 410 16.87 8.53 32.19
N VAL A 411 17.95 8.21 31.48
CA VAL A 411 18.13 6.91 30.85
C VAL A 411 18.20 5.89 31.98
N PRO A 412 17.28 4.92 32.03
CA PRO A 412 17.23 3.97 33.13
C PRO A 412 18.57 3.26 33.31
N ALA A 413 19.03 3.09 34.55
CA ALA A 413 20.29 2.36 34.79
C ALA A 413 20.17 0.85 34.53
N THR A 414 18.95 0.31 34.55
CA THR A 414 18.66 -1.12 34.36
C THR A 414 17.34 -1.33 33.62
N PHE A 415 17.17 -2.50 33.00
CA PHE A 415 15.86 -2.95 32.53
C PHE A 415 14.89 -3.09 33.71
N ALA A 416 13.65 -2.66 33.53
CA ALA A 416 12.59 -2.83 34.53
C ALA A 416 11.24 -3.11 33.85
N LEU A 417 10.43 -3.96 34.47
CA LEU A 417 9.03 -4.17 34.13
C LEU A 417 8.17 -3.73 35.32
N GLU A 418 7.41 -2.64 35.15
CA GLU A 418 6.53 -2.12 36.19
C GLU A 418 5.26 -2.96 36.33
N GLN A 419 4.55 -2.76 37.44
CA GLN A 419 3.21 -3.31 37.60
C GLN A 419 2.23 -2.53 36.70
N ASN A 420 1.50 -3.26 35.85
CA ASN A 420 0.44 -2.71 35.00
C ASN A 420 -0.60 -1.93 35.81
N TYR A 421 -1.12 -0.85 35.24
CA TYR A 421 -2.14 0.00 35.87
C TYR A 421 -3.28 0.34 34.90
N PRO A 422 -4.56 0.20 35.31
CA PRO A 422 -5.02 -0.36 36.58
C PRO A 422 -4.72 -1.88 36.70
N ASN A 423 -4.76 -2.41 37.92
CA ASN A 423 -4.77 -3.85 38.21
C ASN A 423 -5.53 -4.10 39.54
N PRO A 424 -6.67 -4.82 39.55
CA PRO A 424 -7.35 -5.43 38.40
C PRO A 424 -7.80 -4.41 37.34
N PHE A 425 -8.01 -4.88 36.11
CA PHE A 425 -8.38 -4.03 34.97
C PHE A 425 -9.62 -4.54 34.22
N ASN A 426 -10.26 -3.64 33.46
CA ASN A 426 -11.44 -3.94 32.65
C ASN A 426 -11.66 -2.88 31.54
N PRO A 427 -11.64 -3.24 30.24
CA PRO A 427 -10.90 -4.36 29.64
C PRO A 427 -9.44 -3.97 29.33
N SER A 428 -9.03 -2.73 29.58
CA SER A 428 -7.71 -2.20 29.18
C SER A 428 -6.81 -1.81 30.36
N THR A 429 -5.49 -1.94 30.17
CA THR A 429 -4.45 -1.60 31.16
C THR A 429 -3.16 -1.14 30.46
N THR A 430 -2.37 -0.29 31.12
CA THR A 430 -1.05 0.12 30.62
C THR A 430 0.05 -0.62 31.37
N ILE A 431 0.95 -1.26 30.62
CA ILE A 431 2.20 -1.85 31.11
C ILE A 431 3.32 -0.82 30.85
N ARG A 432 4.11 -0.49 31.87
CA ARG A 432 5.28 0.38 31.74
C ARG A 432 6.56 -0.44 31.91
N TYR A 433 7.60 -0.07 31.18
CA TYR A 433 8.89 -0.75 31.23
C TYR A 433 10.04 0.20 30.89
N ALA A 434 11.23 -0.14 31.37
CA ALA A 434 12.44 0.64 31.24
C ALA A 434 13.49 -0.14 30.44
N VAL A 435 14.21 0.56 29.58
CA VAL A 435 15.24 0.02 28.68
C VAL A 435 16.51 0.87 28.89
N PRO A 436 17.62 0.31 29.41
CA PRO A 436 18.79 1.10 29.80
C PRO A 436 19.71 1.43 28.63
N GLU A 437 19.75 0.54 27.64
CA GLU A 437 20.47 0.69 26.38
C GLU A 437 19.62 0.10 25.27
N ALA A 438 19.83 0.54 24.04
CA ALA A 438 19.04 0.12 22.89
C ALA A 438 19.07 -1.41 22.70
N ALA A 439 17.91 -2.06 22.74
CA ALA A 439 17.82 -3.53 22.76
C ALA A 439 16.56 -4.04 22.05
N ASN A 440 16.62 -5.27 21.54
CA ASN A 440 15.43 -5.96 21.02
C ASN A 440 14.61 -6.47 22.22
N VAL A 441 13.46 -5.83 22.46
CA VAL A 441 12.56 -6.10 23.58
C VAL A 441 11.32 -6.81 23.07
N SER A 442 10.93 -7.88 23.76
CA SER A 442 9.60 -8.45 23.66
C SER A 442 8.81 -8.26 24.94
N ILE A 443 7.52 -7.88 24.82
CA ILE A 443 6.53 -7.93 25.90
C ILE A 443 5.49 -8.97 25.50
N ARG A 444 5.46 -10.12 26.19
CA ARG A 444 4.58 -11.26 25.87
C ARG A 444 3.58 -11.49 26.98
N VAL A 445 2.33 -11.83 26.64
CA VAL A 445 1.24 -12.10 27.58
C VAL A 445 0.85 -13.57 27.52
N PHE A 446 0.72 -14.20 28.68
CA PHE A 446 0.37 -15.61 28.86
C PHE A 446 -0.86 -15.75 29.77
N ASP A 447 -1.67 -16.78 29.55
CA ASP A 447 -2.76 -17.14 30.48
C ASP A 447 -2.24 -17.95 31.68
N ALA A 448 -3.12 -18.25 32.63
CA ALA A 448 -2.79 -19.01 33.84
C ALA A 448 -2.26 -20.44 33.59
N THR A 449 -2.32 -20.96 32.36
CA THR A 449 -1.73 -22.27 31.99
C THR A 449 -0.32 -22.12 31.38
N GLY A 450 0.19 -20.90 31.24
CA GLY A 450 1.47 -20.61 30.57
C GLY A 450 1.38 -20.59 29.04
N ARG A 451 0.17 -20.65 28.46
CA ARG A 451 -0.04 -20.54 27.01
C ARG A 451 0.05 -19.07 26.60
N LEU A 452 0.81 -18.79 25.54
CA LEU A 452 0.90 -17.45 24.94
C LEU A 452 -0.47 -17.00 24.44
N VAL A 453 -0.90 -15.82 24.86
CA VAL A 453 -2.17 -15.17 24.52
C VAL A 453 -1.95 -14.07 23.48
N GLY A 454 -0.81 -13.38 23.54
CA GLY A 454 -0.41 -12.39 22.55
C GLY A 454 0.95 -11.79 22.85
N THR A 455 1.51 -11.07 21.88
CA THR A 455 2.76 -10.30 22.01
C THR A 455 2.43 -8.83 21.81
N LEU A 456 2.72 -7.99 22.80
CA LEU A 456 2.40 -6.56 22.80
C LEU A 456 3.53 -5.70 22.22
N VAL A 457 4.77 -6.19 22.29
CA VAL A 457 5.99 -5.55 21.76
C VAL A 457 6.92 -6.66 21.28
N GLN A 458 7.60 -6.45 20.15
CA GLN A 458 8.67 -7.34 19.64
C GLN A 458 9.58 -6.53 18.70
N ASN A 459 10.27 -5.52 19.25
CA ASN A 459 10.97 -4.50 18.47
C ASN A 459 12.33 -4.16 19.06
N MET A 460 13.19 -3.58 18.21
CA MET A 460 14.32 -2.78 18.69
C MET A 460 13.80 -1.51 19.37
N MET A 461 13.92 -1.45 20.70
CA MET A 461 13.46 -0.34 21.55
C MET A 461 14.66 0.50 21.99
N PRO A 462 14.56 1.85 21.98
CA PRO A 462 15.65 2.71 22.38
C PRO A 462 15.80 2.73 23.91
N ALA A 463 16.94 3.22 24.38
CA ALA A 463 17.12 3.56 25.78
C ALA A 463 16.05 4.58 26.23
N GLY A 464 15.45 4.37 27.40
CA GLY A 464 14.39 5.22 27.95
C GLY A 464 13.27 4.44 28.67
N ASN A 465 12.27 5.19 29.11
CA ASN A 465 11.05 4.64 29.72
C ASN A 465 9.92 4.55 28.67
N HIS A 466 9.26 3.40 28.63
CA HIS A 466 8.29 3.01 27.62
C HIS A 466 6.97 2.58 28.25
N SER A 467 5.90 2.61 27.47
CA SER A 467 4.62 2.04 27.85
C SER A 467 3.89 1.40 26.68
N VAL A 468 3.15 0.33 26.96
CA VAL A 468 2.28 -0.34 25.99
C VAL A 468 0.91 -0.58 26.63
N THR A 469 -0.15 -0.30 25.87
CA THR A 469 -1.53 -0.54 26.31
C THR A 469 -1.97 -1.92 25.85
N MET A 470 -2.50 -2.72 26.76
CA MET A 470 -3.20 -3.95 26.44
C MET A 470 -4.70 -3.70 26.43
N ASP A 471 -5.39 -4.14 25.38
CA ASP A 471 -6.84 -4.39 25.42
C ASP A 471 -7.09 -5.89 25.56
N ALA A 472 -7.91 -6.27 26.53
CA ALA A 472 -8.33 -7.64 26.79
C ALA A 472 -9.83 -7.86 26.51
N SER A 473 -10.46 -7.01 25.70
CA SER A 473 -11.88 -7.10 25.28
C SER A 473 -12.28 -8.50 24.78
N GLY A 474 -11.40 -9.22 24.09
CA GLY A 474 -11.61 -10.60 23.64
C GLY A 474 -11.29 -11.72 24.66
N LEU A 475 -10.80 -11.42 25.86
CA LEU A 475 -10.31 -12.41 26.83
C LEU A 475 -11.27 -12.65 28.02
N SER A 476 -11.18 -13.83 28.65
CA SER A 476 -11.97 -14.20 29.83
C SER A 476 -11.44 -13.56 31.12
N SER A 477 -12.30 -13.17 32.06
CA SER A 477 -11.87 -12.74 33.40
C SER A 477 -11.00 -13.81 34.06
N GLY A 478 -9.87 -13.41 34.67
CA GLY A 478 -8.87 -14.34 35.18
C GLY A 478 -7.50 -13.72 35.42
N MET A 479 -6.55 -14.57 35.83
CA MET A 479 -5.15 -14.19 36.00
C MET A 479 -4.37 -14.39 34.70
N TYR A 480 -3.56 -13.39 34.36
CA TYR A 480 -2.63 -13.41 33.23
C TYR A 480 -1.24 -13.02 33.71
N PHE A 481 -0.22 -13.46 32.98
CA PHE A 481 1.18 -13.09 33.20
C PHE A 481 1.66 -12.27 32.01
N TYR A 482 2.54 -11.30 32.24
CA TYR A 482 3.25 -10.59 31.19
C TYR A 482 4.74 -10.60 31.48
N GLU A 483 5.53 -10.78 30.43
CA GLU A 483 6.96 -11.01 30.48
C GLU A 483 7.67 -10.02 29.55
N LEU A 484 8.66 -9.31 30.10
CA LEU A 484 9.68 -8.61 29.34
C LEU A 484 10.85 -9.56 29.11
N ASN A 485 11.25 -9.73 27.86
CA ASN A 485 12.54 -10.34 27.51
C ASN A 485 13.35 -9.38 26.63
N ALA A 486 14.62 -9.17 26.99
CA ALA A 486 15.58 -8.33 26.29
C ALA A 486 16.97 -8.97 26.39
N GLY A 487 17.34 -9.77 25.39
CA GLY A 487 18.55 -10.60 25.45
C GLY A 487 18.53 -11.57 26.64
N ASP A 488 19.56 -11.50 27.47
CA ASP A 488 19.70 -12.33 28.69
C ASP A 488 18.78 -11.89 29.84
N VAL A 489 18.14 -10.71 29.75
CA VAL A 489 17.22 -10.21 30.79
C VAL A 489 15.81 -10.72 30.54
N THR A 490 15.22 -11.38 31.53
CA THR A 490 13.80 -11.75 31.56
C THR A 490 13.17 -11.30 32.87
N GLN A 491 12.03 -10.62 32.81
CA GLN A 491 11.25 -10.17 33.98
C GLN A 491 9.78 -10.47 33.77
N THR A 492 9.12 -11.05 34.77
CA THR A 492 7.70 -11.46 34.69
C THR A 492 6.87 -10.81 35.79
N LYS A 493 5.64 -10.43 35.46
CA LYS A 493 4.64 -9.87 36.39
C LYS A 493 3.28 -10.53 36.14
N ALA A 494 2.37 -10.41 37.11
CA ALA A 494 1.00 -10.91 37.02
C ALA A 494 -0.02 -9.77 36.99
N MET A 495 -1.14 -9.98 36.31
CA MET A 495 -2.28 -9.06 36.22
C MET A 495 -3.61 -9.81 36.30
N ILE A 496 -4.67 -9.10 36.70
CA ILE A 496 -6.01 -9.66 36.92
C ILE A 496 -7.01 -8.92 36.03
N LEU A 497 -7.60 -9.62 35.07
CA LEU A 497 -8.73 -9.12 34.28
C LEU A 497 -10.03 -9.40 35.03
N SER A 498 -10.83 -8.36 35.28
CA SER A 498 -12.08 -8.44 36.04
C SER A 498 -13.21 -7.73 35.29
N LYS A 499 -13.78 -8.43 34.29
CA LYS A 499 -15.01 -8.01 33.60
C LYS A 499 -16.25 -8.22 34.45
#